data_AF-A0A5C4V4D6-F1
#
_entry.id   AF-A0A5C4V4D6-F1
#
_cell.length_a   1.000
_cell.length_b   1.000
_cell.length_c   1.000
_cell.angle_alpha   90.00
_cell.angle_beta   90.00
_cell.angle_gamma   90.00
#
_symmetry.space_group_name_H-M   'P 1'
#
loop_
_entity.id
_entity.type
_entity.pdbx_description
1 polymer ?
#
loop_
_entity_poly.entity_id
_entity_poly.type
_entity_poly.pdbx_seq_one_letter_code
_entity_poly.pdbx_strand_id
1 'polypeptide(L)'
;MGRIESYSSCAYRDFGIDPDLFGRLLRTVGALARDVRVVLVPSGAGAYLLTDLARRLNVDDEAVADIGAQVVAAQSKVIQHWLRRNSAHRSTLVDHPTELPDALAGHRVCTLLPSTDFATTDSLWAAATYHSRSRVACTFKHFSRLNSLGPNLLDLPGRLSLRQLATASLGWQAAGAPPIIDAQAADYLARSRCAAWVLHTDHPEDVSRVARGLAPSGLARRVDTAC
;
A
#
# COMPACT_ATOMS: atom_id res chain seq x y z
N MET A 1 -20.84 0.54 -28.79
CA MET A 1 -20.51 0.45 -27.35
C MET A 1 -20.81 -0.96 -26.90
N GLY A 2 -19.80 -1.82 -26.83
CA GLY A 2 -19.98 -3.21 -26.39
C GLY A 2 -20.48 -3.25 -24.95
N ARG A 3 -21.52 -4.05 -24.69
CA ARG A 3 -21.91 -4.40 -23.32
C ARG A 3 -20.67 -5.02 -22.65
N ILE A 4 -20.15 -4.36 -21.63
CA ILE A 4 -19.21 -5.01 -20.71
C ILE A 4 -20.05 -6.10 -20.05
N GLU A 5 -19.80 -7.35 -20.44
CA GLU A 5 -20.32 -8.52 -19.72
C GLU A 5 -19.96 -8.30 -18.26
N SER A 6 -20.96 -8.33 -17.38
CA SER A 6 -20.74 -8.12 -15.96
C SER A 6 -19.96 -9.32 -15.43
N TYR A 7 -18.63 -9.22 -15.44
CA TYR A 7 -17.81 -10.13 -14.66
C TYR A 7 -18.29 -10.04 -13.22
N SER A 8 -18.73 -11.17 -12.67
CA SER A 8 -19.18 -11.23 -11.27
C SER A 8 -18.02 -10.81 -10.36
N SER A 9 -18.32 -10.13 -9.25
CA SER A 9 -17.31 -9.75 -8.25
C SER A 9 -16.50 -10.96 -7.75
N CYS A 10 -17.07 -12.16 -7.81
CA CYS A 10 -16.38 -13.43 -7.54
C CYS A 10 -15.20 -13.67 -8.47
N ALA A 11 -15.34 -13.35 -9.77
CA ALA A 11 -14.28 -13.59 -10.75
C ALA A 11 -13.01 -12.83 -10.39
N TYR A 12 -13.09 -11.58 -9.89
CA TYR A 12 -11.89 -10.80 -9.53
C TYR A 12 -11.23 -11.24 -8.22
N ARG A 13 -12.00 -11.81 -7.28
CA ARG A 13 -11.48 -12.31 -6.01
C ARG A 13 -10.55 -13.49 -6.19
N ASP A 14 -10.78 -14.32 -7.20
CA ASP A 14 -9.86 -15.39 -7.61
C ASP A 14 -8.49 -14.84 -8.05
N PHE A 15 -8.44 -13.56 -8.45
CA PHE A 15 -7.21 -12.82 -8.78
C PHE A 15 -6.69 -11.98 -7.61
N GLY A 16 -7.23 -12.14 -6.40
CA GLY A 16 -6.82 -11.37 -5.23
C GLY A 16 -7.16 -9.88 -5.31
N ILE A 17 -8.05 -9.49 -6.22
CA ILE A 17 -8.56 -8.13 -6.35
C ILE A 17 -10.02 -8.15 -5.93
N ASP A 18 -10.36 -7.51 -4.81
CA ASP A 18 -11.76 -7.31 -4.41
C ASP A 18 -12.23 -5.92 -4.90
N PRO A 19 -13.07 -5.85 -5.95
CA PRO A 19 -13.50 -4.57 -6.52
C PRO A 19 -14.35 -3.75 -5.55
N ASP A 20 -15.09 -4.40 -4.65
CA ASP A 20 -15.92 -3.72 -3.66
C ASP A 20 -15.02 -3.08 -2.60
N LEU A 21 -13.99 -3.80 -2.15
CA LEU A 21 -13.00 -3.27 -1.23
C LEU A 21 -12.24 -2.08 -1.83
N PHE A 22 -11.72 -2.23 -3.06
CA PHE A 22 -11.07 -1.14 -3.78
C PHE A 22 -11.99 0.06 -3.97
N GLY A 23 -13.25 -0.17 -4.35
CA GLY A 23 -14.25 0.87 -4.51
C GLY A 23 -14.57 1.61 -3.19
N ARG A 24 -14.67 0.89 -2.07
CA ARG A 24 -14.82 1.50 -0.73
C ARG A 24 -13.62 2.36 -0.38
N LEU A 25 -12.39 1.85 -0.56
CA LEU A 25 -11.16 2.60 -0.29
C LEU A 25 -11.07 3.89 -1.13
N LEU A 26 -11.32 3.81 -2.44
CA LEU A 26 -11.22 4.99 -3.31
C LEU A 26 -12.29 6.05 -3.02
N ARG A 27 -13.51 5.64 -2.63
CA ARG A 27 -14.53 6.58 -2.12
C ARG A 27 -14.09 7.25 -0.83
N THR A 28 -13.51 6.49 0.11
CA THR A 28 -12.94 7.02 1.35
C THR A 28 -11.83 8.04 1.05
N VAL A 29 -10.92 7.73 0.13
CA VAL A 29 -9.86 8.64 -0.31
C VAL A 29 -10.44 9.91 -0.95
N GLY A 30 -11.42 9.78 -1.84
CA GLY A 30 -12.08 10.92 -2.47
C GLY A 30 -12.75 11.86 -1.47
N ALA A 31 -13.39 11.31 -0.43
CA ALA A 31 -13.95 12.11 0.66
C ALA A 31 -12.87 12.77 1.53
N LEU A 32 -11.82 12.02 1.87
CA LEU A 32 -10.71 12.49 2.72
C LEU A 32 -9.90 13.61 2.04
N ALA A 33 -9.77 13.58 0.71
CA ALA A 33 -9.07 14.58 -0.08
C ALA A 33 -9.66 16.00 -0.02
N ARG A 34 -10.85 16.17 0.58
CA ARG A 34 -11.44 17.48 0.90
C ARG A 34 -10.62 18.22 1.96
N ASP A 35 -10.18 17.48 2.97
CA ASP A 35 -9.60 18.05 4.19
C ASP A 35 -8.08 17.92 4.20
N VAL A 36 -7.54 16.87 3.59
CA VAL A 36 -6.11 16.57 3.59
C VAL A 36 -5.59 16.32 2.17
N ARG A 37 -4.27 16.30 2.01
CA ARG A 37 -3.63 15.78 0.80
C ARG A 37 -3.35 14.30 0.99
N VAL A 38 -3.58 13.51 -0.05
CA VAL A 38 -3.44 12.05 -0.01
C VAL A 38 -2.38 11.61 -1.01
N VAL A 39 -1.47 10.75 -0.57
CA VAL A 39 -0.56 10.02 -1.43
C VAL A 39 -0.96 8.55 -1.42
N LEU A 40 -1.14 7.96 -2.59
CA LEU A 40 -1.50 6.56 -2.78
C LEU A 40 -0.30 5.81 -3.36
N VAL A 41 0.03 4.67 -2.76
CA VAL A 41 0.99 3.71 -3.31
C VAL A 41 0.26 2.38 -3.47
N PRO A 42 -0.14 2.00 -4.69
CA PRO A 42 -0.79 0.73 -4.93
C PRO A 42 0.18 -0.43 -4.66
N SER A 43 -0.31 -1.46 -3.98
CA SER A 43 0.42 -2.71 -3.77
C SER A 43 0.38 -3.59 -5.03
N GLY A 44 1.24 -4.59 -5.14
CA GLY A 44 1.14 -5.65 -6.16
C GLY A 44 -0.03 -6.63 -5.97
N ALA A 45 -1.15 -6.23 -5.36
CA ALA A 45 -2.34 -7.07 -5.25
C ALA A 45 -2.78 -7.53 -6.64
N GLY A 46 -2.99 -8.82 -6.88
CA GLY A 46 -3.26 -9.36 -8.21
C GLY A 46 -2.07 -9.48 -9.17
N ALA A 47 -0.91 -8.89 -8.87
CA ALA A 47 0.34 -9.20 -9.58
C ALA A 47 0.82 -10.64 -9.29
N TYR A 48 0.39 -11.22 -8.16
CA TYR A 48 0.75 -12.58 -7.77
C TYR A 48 0.46 -13.60 -8.88
N LEU A 49 -0.66 -13.50 -9.61
CA LEU A 49 -0.98 -14.51 -10.62
C LEU A 49 0.00 -14.50 -11.81
N LEU A 50 0.32 -13.33 -12.34
CA LEU A 50 1.26 -13.23 -13.45
C LEU A 50 2.69 -13.54 -13.01
N THR A 51 3.08 -13.10 -11.80
CA THR A 51 4.41 -13.40 -11.25
C THR A 51 4.56 -14.87 -10.82
N ASP A 52 3.52 -15.53 -10.32
CA ASP A 52 3.52 -16.97 -10.03
C ASP A 52 3.58 -17.80 -11.31
N LEU A 53 2.80 -17.43 -12.33
CA LEU A 53 2.88 -18.05 -13.65
C LEU A 53 4.29 -17.92 -14.24
N ALA A 54 4.87 -16.71 -14.22
CA ALA A 54 6.22 -16.47 -14.72
C ALA A 54 7.26 -17.33 -13.98
N ARG A 55 7.18 -17.41 -12.64
CA ARG A 55 8.05 -18.30 -11.84
C ARG A 55 7.88 -19.77 -12.20
N ARG A 56 6.65 -20.26 -12.38
CA ARG A 56 6.39 -21.66 -12.78
C ARG A 56 6.92 -21.98 -14.19
N LEU A 57 6.98 -20.97 -15.05
CA LEU A 57 7.57 -21.06 -16.38
C LEU A 57 9.10 -20.83 -16.39
N ASN A 58 9.73 -20.70 -15.22
CA ASN A 58 11.16 -20.45 -15.04
C ASN A 58 11.65 -19.19 -15.77
N VAL A 59 10.82 -18.14 -15.80
CA VAL A 59 11.25 -16.78 -16.17
C VAL A 59 12.20 -16.27 -15.09
N ASP A 60 13.23 -15.53 -15.48
CA ASP A 60 14.22 -14.96 -14.55
C ASP A 60 13.61 -13.91 -13.60
N ASP A 61 14.26 -13.70 -12.46
CA ASP A 61 13.74 -12.83 -11.39
C ASP A 61 13.61 -11.35 -11.82
N GLU A 62 14.45 -10.89 -12.76
CA GLU A 62 14.39 -9.52 -13.27
C GLU A 62 13.12 -9.32 -14.11
N ALA A 63 12.83 -10.24 -15.03
CA ALA A 63 11.60 -10.23 -15.80
C ALA A 63 10.35 -10.44 -14.92
N VAL A 64 10.42 -11.27 -13.88
CA VAL A 64 9.33 -11.41 -12.89
C VAL A 64 9.07 -10.08 -12.16
N ALA A 65 10.13 -9.36 -11.79
CA ALA A 65 10.01 -8.05 -11.15
C ALA A 65 9.41 -7.01 -12.10
N ASP A 66 9.83 -6.99 -13.37
CA ASP A 66 9.27 -6.11 -14.40
C ASP A 66 7.77 -6.37 -14.61
N ILE A 67 7.35 -7.64 -14.73
CA ILE A 67 5.93 -8.01 -14.81
C ILE A 67 5.15 -7.47 -13.60
N GLY A 68 5.71 -7.62 -12.40
CA GLY A 68 5.12 -7.08 -11.18
C GLY A 68 4.95 -5.56 -11.23
N ALA A 69 5.98 -4.84 -11.68
CA ALA A 69 5.93 -3.39 -11.87
C ALA A 69 4.88 -2.99 -12.90
N GLN A 70 4.79 -3.66 -14.05
CA GLN A 70 3.78 -3.36 -15.07
C GLN A 70 2.34 -3.49 -14.53
N VAL A 71 2.06 -4.50 -13.69
CA VAL A 71 0.75 -4.66 -13.03
C VAL A 71 0.47 -3.50 -12.08
N VAL A 72 1.43 -3.12 -11.23
CA VAL A 72 1.27 -1.98 -10.31
C VAL A 72 1.05 -0.68 -11.09
N ALA A 73 1.80 -0.46 -12.18
CA ALA A 73 1.63 0.71 -13.04
C ALA A 73 0.22 0.78 -13.67
N ALA A 74 -0.32 -0.37 -14.12
CA ALA A 74 -1.68 -0.46 -14.62
C ALA A 74 -2.71 -0.10 -13.52
N GLN A 75 -2.50 -0.57 -12.29
CA GLN A 75 -3.37 -0.23 -11.16
C GLN A 75 -3.33 1.25 -10.82
N SER A 76 -2.15 1.87 -10.78
CA SER A 76 -2.01 3.32 -10.55
C SER A 76 -2.80 4.10 -11.60
N LYS A 77 -2.75 3.69 -12.87
CA LYS A 77 -3.54 4.31 -13.96
C LYS A 77 -5.04 4.12 -13.73
N VAL A 78 -5.51 2.91 -13.40
CA VAL A 78 -6.92 2.63 -13.09
C VAL A 78 -7.42 3.53 -11.96
N ILE A 79 -6.66 3.62 -10.86
CA ILE A 79 -6.97 4.47 -9.70
C ILE A 79 -7.05 5.94 -10.13
N GLN A 80 -6.09 6.43 -10.91
CA GLN A 80 -6.06 7.81 -11.38
C GLN A 80 -7.27 8.14 -12.27
N HIS A 81 -7.60 7.27 -13.23
CA HIS A 81 -8.79 7.44 -14.08
C HIS A 81 -10.08 7.40 -13.27
N TRP A 82 -10.18 6.49 -12.29
CA TRP A 82 -11.34 6.43 -11.40
C TRP A 82 -11.50 7.71 -10.60
N LEU A 83 -10.42 8.22 -9.99
CA LEU A 83 -10.43 9.45 -9.21
C LEU A 83 -10.81 10.66 -10.06
N ARG A 84 -10.26 10.79 -11.28
CA ARG A 84 -10.63 11.88 -12.20
C ARG A 84 -12.11 11.89 -12.57
N ARG A 85 -12.73 10.71 -12.63
CA ARG A 85 -14.15 10.56 -12.98
C ARG A 85 -15.09 10.73 -11.79
N ASN A 86 -14.67 10.33 -10.58
CA ASN A 86 -15.54 10.20 -9.41
C ASN A 86 -15.20 11.14 -8.25
N SER A 87 -14.12 11.92 -8.35
CA SER A 87 -13.71 12.90 -7.36
C SER A 87 -13.66 14.29 -7.97
N ALA A 88 -14.12 15.29 -7.21
CA ALA A 88 -14.00 16.71 -7.60
C ALA A 88 -12.56 17.23 -7.43
N HIS A 89 -11.66 16.43 -6.86
CA HIS A 89 -10.31 16.85 -6.50
C HIS A 89 -9.31 16.56 -7.61
N ARG A 90 -8.39 17.50 -7.86
CA ARG A 90 -7.29 17.32 -8.79
C ARG A 90 -6.41 16.15 -8.36
N SER A 91 -6.29 15.14 -9.22
CA SER A 91 -5.41 13.99 -9.02
C SER A 91 -4.36 13.86 -10.13
N THR A 92 -3.18 13.35 -9.77
CA THR A 92 -2.09 13.08 -10.71
C THR A 92 -1.39 11.76 -10.43
N LEU A 93 -0.74 11.23 -11.48
CA LEU A 93 0.31 10.23 -11.32
C LEU A 93 1.63 10.94 -11.00
N VAL A 94 2.51 10.25 -10.28
CA VAL A 94 3.86 10.71 -9.93
C VAL A 94 4.81 9.55 -10.19
N ASP A 95 5.89 9.81 -10.93
CA ASP A 95 6.82 8.77 -11.36
C ASP A 95 7.79 8.39 -10.23
N HIS A 96 8.25 9.39 -9.47
CA HIS A 96 9.21 9.16 -8.39
C HIS A 96 8.85 9.89 -7.08
N PRO A 97 9.07 9.29 -5.88
CA PRO A 97 8.75 9.92 -4.60
C PRO A 97 9.35 11.32 -4.39
N THR A 98 10.51 11.62 -4.97
CA THR A 98 11.17 12.93 -4.85
C THR A 98 10.36 14.07 -5.48
N GLU A 99 9.45 13.76 -6.40
CA GLU A 99 8.61 14.73 -7.12
C GLU A 99 7.31 15.05 -6.35
N LEU A 100 7.02 14.31 -5.27
CA LEU A 100 5.82 14.49 -4.47
C LEU A 100 5.62 15.91 -3.92
N PRO A 101 6.65 16.63 -3.41
CA PRO A 101 6.47 18.00 -2.94
C PRO A 101 5.85 18.93 -3.99
N ASP A 102 6.34 18.86 -5.23
CA ASP A 102 5.87 19.68 -6.33
C ASP A 102 4.49 19.23 -6.82
N ALA A 103 4.28 17.92 -6.96
CA ALA A 103 2.99 17.36 -7.35
C ALA A 103 1.89 17.76 -6.36
N LEU A 104 2.17 17.67 -5.05
CA LEU A 104 1.24 18.03 -3.99
C LEU A 104 0.96 19.54 -3.92
N ALA A 105 1.82 20.40 -4.47
CA ALA A 105 1.53 21.83 -4.55
C ALA A 105 0.30 22.15 -5.42
N GLY A 106 0.07 21.36 -6.48
CA GLY A 106 -1.04 21.53 -7.42
C GLY A 106 -2.18 20.51 -7.30
N HIS A 107 -1.99 19.42 -6.55
CA HIS A 107 -2.90 18.28 -6.52
C HIS A 107 -3.27 17.89 -5.09
N ARG A 108 -4.50 17.37 -4.93
CA ARG A 108 -5.00 16.86 -3.64
C ARG A 108 -4.72 15.38 -3.47
N VAL A 109 -4.66 14.63 -4.58
CA VAL A 109 -4.37 13.20 -4.56
C VAL A 109 -3.24 12.89 -5.55
N CYS A 110 -2.15 12.32 -5.06
CA CYS A 110 -1.03 11.86 -5.87
C CYS A 110 -0.97 10.33 -5.80
N THR A 111 -0.90 9.65 -6.95
CA THR A 111 -0.74 8.18 -7.00
C THR A 111 0.61 7.86 -7.60
N LEU A 112 1.43 7.09 -6.88
CA LEU A 112 2.77 6.72 -7.35
C LEU A 112 2.67 5.63 -8.40
N LEU A 113 3.53 5.75 -9.41
CA LEU A 113 3.92 4.66 -10.27
C LEU A 113 5.02 3.84 -9.58
N PRO A 114 5.18 2.56 -9.94
CA PRO A 114 6.33 1.78 -9.48
C PRO A 114 7.61 2.42 -10.00
N SER A 115 8.69 2.30 -9.23
CA SER A 115 10.01 2.83 -9.58
C SER A 115 11.04 1.73 -9.39
N THR A 116 12.02 1.67 -10.31
CA THR A 116 13.14 0.72 -10.29
C THR A 116 14.07 0.91 -9.10
N ASP A 117 14.00 2.05 -8.42
CA ASP A 117 14.85 2.37 -7.26
C ASP A 117 14.36 1.68 -5.97
N PHE A 118 13.18 1.05 -6.04
CA PHE A 118 12.54 0.38 -4.91
C PHE A 118 12.15 -1.04 -5.29
N ALA A 119 12.77 -2.01 -4.63
CA ALA A 119 12.50 -3.44 -4.87
C ALA A 119 11.10 -3.88 -4.39
N THR A 120 10.47 -3.14 -3.48
CA THR A 120 9.16 -3.47 -2.91
C THR A 120 8.23 -2.26 -2.91
N THR A 121 6.92 -2.53 -2.89
CA THR A 121 5.92 -1.46 -2.70
C THR A 121 5.94 -0.89 -1.28
N ASP A 122 6.46 -1.62 -0.29
CA ASP A 122 6.61 -1.12 1.08
C ASP A 122 7.72 -0.05 1.15
N SER A 123 8.86 -0.26 0.47
CA SER A 123 9.91 0.76 0.34
C SER A 123 9.43 2.00 -0.39
N LEU A 124 8.70 1.82 -1.49
CA LEU A 124 8.12 2.92 -2.25
C LEU A 124 7.13 3.73 -1.39
N TRP A 125 6.30 3.05 -0.59
CA TRP A 125 5.38 3.68 0.36
C TRP A 125 6.09 4.46 1.46
N ALA A 126 7.15 3.90 2.05
CA ALA A 126 7.94 4.57 3.06
C ALA A 126 8.69 5.79 2.49
N ALA A 127 9.27 5.67 1.29
CA ALA A 127 9.90 6.78 0.58
C ALA A 127 8.89 7.87 0.24
N ALA A 128 7.71 7.50 -0.25
CA ALA A 128 6.61 8.44 -0.50
C ALA A 128 6.20 9.17 0.79
N THR A 129 6.13 8.46 1.92
CA THR A 129 5.85 9.04 3.23
C THR A 129 6.90 10.10 3.62
N TYR A 130 8.18 9.77 3.46
CA TYR A 130 9.30 10.66 3.75
C TYR A 130 9.26 11.92 2.89
N HIS A 131 9.24 11.76 1.57
CA HIS A 131 9.32 12.88 0.62
C HIS A 131 8.08 13.77 0.63
N SER A 132 6.89 13.21 0.86
CA SER A 132 5.67 14.00 1.05
C SER A 132 5.58 14.69 2.41
N ARG A 133 6.48 14.39 3.34
CA ARG A 133 6.42 14.83 4.75
C ARG A 133 5.06 14.51 5.39
N SER A 134 4.56 13.32 5.11
CA SER A 134 3.26 12.87 5.58
C SER A 134 3.21 12.87 7.12
N ARG A 135 2.13 13.38 7.70
CA ARG A 135 1.91 13.34 9.16
C ARG A 135 1.47 11.97 9.64
N VAL A 136 0.77 11.25 8.77
CA VAL A 136 0.22 9.92 9.01
C VAL A 136 0.57 9.06 7.80
N ALA A 137 1.07 7.85 8.06
CA ALA A 137 1.32 6.84 7.03
C ALA A 137 0.50 5.60 7.36
N CYS A 138 -0.27 5.10 6.40
CA CYS A 138 -1.06 3.88 6.58
C CYS A 138 -0.64 2.86 5.52
N THR A 139 -0.39 1.63 5.94
CA THR A 139 -0.25 0.46 5.06
C THR A 139 -1.32 -0.55 5.43
N PHE A 140 -1.88 -1.24 4.44
CA PHE A 140 -2.90 -2.27 4.65
C PHE A 140 -2.25 -3.65 4.56
N LYS A 141 -2.45 -4.47 5.59
CA LYS A 141 -1.98 -5.85 5.64
C LYS A 141 -3.13 -6.73 6.13
N HIS A 142 -3.21 -7.96 5.63
CA HIS A 142 -4.22 -8.91 6.10
C HIS A 142 -3.72 -9.56 7.41
N PHE A 143 -4.50 -9.46 8.49
CA PHE A 143 -4.10 -10.04 9.78
C PHE A 143 -4.62 -11.47 9.85
N SER A 144 -3.83 -12.39 9.32
CA SER A 144 -4.13 -13.82 9.36
C SER A 144 -2.97 -14.57 10.00
N ARG A 145 -3.30 -15.65 10.71
CA ARG A 145 -2.33 -16.69 11.04
C ARG A 145 -1.92 -17.38 9.75
N LEU A 146 -0.91 -16.84 9.07
CA LEU A 146 -0.20 -17.59 8.06
C LEU A 146 0.36 -18.84 8.76
N ASN A 147 0.34 -19.99 8.07
CA ASN A 147 0.94 -21.24 8.55
C ASN A 147 2.48 -21.15 8.56
N SER A 148 3.04 -20.05 9.06
CA SER A 148 4.47 -19.82 9.23
C SER A 148 4.83 -19.97 10.71
N LEU A 149 6.01 -20.54 10.97
CA LEU A 149 6.59 -20.67 12.31
C LEU A 149 7.14 -19.33 12.87
N GLY A 150 6.88 -18.21 12.17
CA GLY A 150 7.32 -16.87 12.55
C GLY A 150 6.29 -16.14 13.42
N PRO A 151 6.68 -15.06 14.14
CA PRO A 151 5.76 -14.26 14.95
C PRO A 151 4.60 -13.75 14.09
N ASN A 152 3.33 -13.72 14.50
CA ASN A 152 2.27 -13.17 13.65
C ASN A 152 2.07 -11.65 13.87
N LEU A 153 1.50 -10.91 12.90
CA LEU A 153 1.04 -9.53 13.13
C LEU A 153 0.04 -9.48 14.30
N LEU A 154 -0.76 -10.54 14.46
CA LEU A 154 -1.67 -10.75 15.57
C LEU A 154 -0.96 -10.85 16.93
N ASP A 155 0.27 -11.36 16.96
CA ASP A 155 1.05 -11.58 18.19
C ASP A 155 1.85 -10.34 18.60
N LEU A 156 2.01 -9.37 17.70
CA LEU A 156 2.67 -8.10 18.00
C LEU A 156 1.78 -7.22 18.88
N PRO A 157 2.37 -6.41 19.79
CA PRO A 157 1.61 -5.47 20.62
C PRO A 157 0.92 -4.39 19.76
N GLY A 158 -0.23 -3.90 20.22
CA GLY A 158 -1.01 -2.88 19.51
C GLY A 158 -0.25 -1.58 19.21
N ARG A 159 0.77 -1.26 20.01
CA ARG A 159 1.75 -0.21 19.76
C ARG A 159 3.14 -0.83 19.77
N LEU A 160 3.95 -0.47 18.79
CA LEU A 160 5.31 -0.96 18.66
C LEU A 160 6.25 0.14 18.19
N SER A 161 7.51 0.06 18.60
CA SER A 161 8.57 0.87 18.02
C SER A 161 8.91 0.38 16.61
N LEU A 162 9.49 1.26 15.80
CA LEU A 162 10.01 0.87 14.49
C LEU A 162 11.05 -0.26 14.58
N ARG A 163 11.87 -0.28 15.65
CA ARG A 163 12.82 -1.37 15.91
C ARG A 163 12.10 -2.70 16.12
N GLN A 164 11.03 -2.74 16.91
CA GLN A 164 10.24 -3.95 17.12
C GLN A 164 9.63 -4.46 15.81
N LEU A 165 9.13 -3.55 14.96
CA LEU A 165 8.59 -3.91 13.65
C LEU A 165 9.67 -4.51 12.73
N ALA A 166 10.85 -3.87 12.66
CA ALA A 166 11.97 -4.34 11.86
C ALA A 166 12.47 -5.71 12.34
N THR A 167 12.62 -5.91 13.65
CA THR A 167 12.99 -7.21 14.22
C THR A 167 11.96 -8.29 13.92
N ALA A 168 10.66 -7.99 14.04
CA ALA A 168 9.60 -8.92 13.66
C ALA A 168 9.66 -9.29 12.17
N SER A 169 9.92 -8.30 11.30
CA SER A 169 10.05 -8.50 9.86
C SER A 169 11.22 -9.42 9.49
N LEU A 170 12.37 -9.27 10.15
CA LEU A 170 13.51 -10.18 9.99
C LEU A 170 13.16 -11.60 10.45
N GLY A 171 12.41 -11.74 11.55
CA GLY A 171 11.92 -13.04 12.02
C GLY A 171 10.99 -13.73 11.02
N TRP A 172 10.12 -12.98 10.33
CA TRP A 172 9.29 -13.51 9.23
C TRP A 172 10.12 -14.02 8.08
N GLN A 173 11.08 -13.21 7.66
CA GLN A 173 11.95 -13.53 6.54
C GLN A 173 12.80 -14.77 6.83
N ALA A 174 13.34 -14.90 8.05
CA ALA A 174 14.06 -16.10 8.49
C ALA A 174 13.18 -17.35 8.51
N ALA A 175 11.86 -17.20 8.69
CA ALA A 175 10.88 -18.28 8.61
C ALA A 175 10.36 -18.55 7.18
N GLY A 176 10.95 -17.92 6.15
CA GLY A 176 10.58 -18.10 4.74
C GLY A 176 9.32 -17.33 4.30
N ALA A 177 8.81 -16.42 5.12
CA ALA A 177 7.69 -15.55 4.76
C ALA A 177 8.18 -14.19 4.22
N PRO A 178 7.42 -13.52 3.33
CA PRO A 178 7.72 -12.13 2.95
C PRO A 178 7.76 -11.24 4.21
N PRO A 179 8.70 -10.29 4.34
CA PRO A 179 8.78 -9.46 5.53
C PRO A 179 7.52 -8.58 5.69
N ILE A 180 7.19 -8.19 6.92
CA ILE A 180 6.06 -7.26 7.16
C ILE A 180 6.35 -5.91 6.47
N ILE A 181 7.56 -5.40 6.68
CA ILE A 181 8.21 -4.33 5.92
C ILE A 181 9.67 -4.70 5.70
N ASP A 182 10.26 -4.33 4.58
CA ASP A 182 11.69 -4.56 4.35
C ASP A 182 12.58 -3.49 5.02
N ALA A 183 13.90 -3.71 4.98
CA ALA A 183 14.88 -2.85 5.63
C ALA A 183 14.93 -1.43 5.06
N GLN A 184 14.75 -1.26 3.74
CA GLN A 184 14.75 0.05 3.10
C GLN A 184 13.50 0.83 3.51
N ALA A 185 12.35 0.16 3.58
CA ALA A 185 11.11 0.75 4.12
C ALA A 185 11.29 1.23 5.57
N ALA A 186 11.91 0.42 6.44
CA ALA A 186 12.18 0.80 7.82
C ALA A 186 13.08 2.06 7.91
N ASP A 187 14.13 2.15 7.11
CA ASP A 187 15.03 3.30 7.10
C ASP A 187 14.34 4.62 6.67
N TYR A 188 13.49 4.57 5.64
CA TYR A 188 12.68 5.73 5.26
C TYR A 188 11.66 6.12 6.34
N LEU A 189 11.02 5.15 6.99
CA LEU A 189 10.08 5.43 8.08
C LEU A 189 10.79 6.05 9.29
N ALA A 190 11.99 5.61 9.64
CA ALA A 190 12.78 6.19 10.74
C ALA A 190 13.05 7.69 10.52
N ARG A 191 13.25 8.08 9.25
CA ARG A 191 13.46 9.46 8.83
C ARG A 191 12.16 10.23 8.66
N SER A 192 11.04 9.52 8.56
CA SER A 192 9.69 10.08 8.44
C SER A 192 9.12 10.35 9.83
N ARG A 193 9.13 11.61 10.26
CA ARG A 193 8.52 12.06 11.52
C ARG A 193 6.98 11.99 11.47
N CYS A 194 6.43 10.77 11.36
CA CYS A 194 5.02 10.49 11.10
C CYS A 194 4.45 9.46 12.08
N ALA A 195 3.14 9.42 12.24
CA ALA A 195 2.49 8.29 12.88
C ALA A 195 2.21 7.22 11.82
N ALA A 196 2.95 6.11 11.87
CA ALA A 196 2.76 5.00 10.94
C ALA A 196 1.76 3.97 11.51
N TRP A 197 0.94 3.40 10.64
CA TRP A 197 -0.10 2.45 11.00
C TRP A 197 -0.14 1.29 10.03
N VAL A 198 -0.18 0.07 10.58
CA VAL A 198 -0.56 -1.14 9.84
C VAL A 198 -2.03 -1.40 10.13
N LEU A 199 -2.87 -1.25 9.11
CA LEU A 199 -4.33 -1.38 9.20
C LEU A 199 -4.79 -2.70 8.58
N HIS A 200 -5.88 -3.26 9.09
CA HIS A 200 -6.50 -4.43 8.48
C HIS A 200 -7.09 -4.11 7.10
N THR A 201 -6.92 -5.01 6.13
CA THR A 201 -7.47 -4.85 4.78
C THR A 201 -8.99 -4.71 4.75
N ASP A 202 -9.69 -5.38 5.66
CA ASP A 202 -11.17 -5.43 5.65
C ASP A 202 -11.84 -4.13 6.13
N HIS A 203 -11.07 -3.24 6.76
CA HIS A 203 -11.53 -1.95 7.30
C HIS A 203 -10.84 -0.76 6.60
N PRO A 204 -10.97 -0.58 5.27
CA PRO A 204 -10.30 0.48 4.54
C PRO A 204 -10.69 1.89 5.00
N GLU A 205 -11.89 2.05 5.58
CA GLU A 205 -12.38 3.29 6.17
C GLU A 205 -11.57 3.79 7.38
N ASP A 206 -10.81 2.92 8.04
CA ASP A 206 -10.01 3.29 9.21
C ASP A 206 -8.94 4.33 8.87
N VAL A 207 -8.50 4.44 7.60
CA VAL A 207 -7.62 5.52 7.15
C VAL A 207 -8.20 6.91 7.44
N SER A 208 -9.52 7.09 7.30
CA SER A 208 -10.17 8.37 7.60
C SER A 208 -10.23 8.67 9.09
N ARG A 209 -10.32 7.62 9.93
CA ARG A 209 -10.28 7.78 11.38
C ARG A 209 -8.88 8.19 11.83
N VAL A 210 -7.88 7.47 11.36
CA VAL A 210 -6.47 7.74 11.70
C VAL A 210 -6.03 9.12 11.22
N ALA A 211 -6.41 9.52 10.00
CA ALA A 211 -6.10 10.86 9.47
C ALA A 211 -6.69 12.00 10.33
N ARG A 212 -7.75 11.73 11.09
CA ARG A 212 -8.39 12.66 12.04
C ARG A 212 -7.88 12.50 13.47
N GLY A 213 -6.86 11.67 13.70
CA GLY A 213 -6.31 11.40 15.03
C GLY A 213 -7.14 10.45 15.88
N LEU A 214 -8.12 9.75 15.29
CA LEU A 214 -8.96 8.78 15.99
C LEU A 214 -8.36 7.37 15.89
N ALA A 215 -8.63 6.55 16.90
CA ALA A 215 -8.26 5.13 16.86
C ALA A 215 -9.02 4.39 15.74
N PRO A 216 -8.38 3.45 15.04
CA PRO A 216 -9.05 2.56 14.08
C PRO A 216 -10.13 1.73 14.79
N SER A 217 -11.13 1.31 14.03
CA SER A 217 -12.22 0.46 14.52
C SER A 217 -11.88 -1.03 14.43
N GLY A 218 -11.04 -1.41 13.45
CA GLY A 218 -10.56 -2.77 13.28
C GLY A 218 -9.22 -3.05 13.96
N LEU A 219 -8.71 -4.27 13.73
CA LEU A 219 -7.35 -4.64 14.12
C LEU A 219 -6.33 -3.72 13.45
N ALA A 220 -5.43 -3.18 14.26
CA ALA A 220 -4.38 -2.31 13.77
C ALA A 220 -3.14 -2.39 14.66
N ARG A 221 -2.02 -1.92 14.12
CA ARG A 221 -0.76 -1.74 14.84
C ARG A 221 -0.26 -0.33 14.59
N ARG A 222 -0.08 0.45 15.66
CA ARG A 222 0.56 1.77 15.58
C ARG A 222 2.06 1.61 15.72
N VAL A 223 2.80 2.18 14.78
CA VAL A 223 4.26 2.16 14.75
C VAL A 223 4.75 3.56 15.09
N ASP A 224 5.44 3.68 16.21
CA ASP A 224 6.09 4.93 16.58
C ASP A 224 7.43 5.00 15.84
N THR A 225 7.53 5.92 14.88
CA THR A 225 8.69 6.06 13.98
C THR A 225 9.77 7.02 14.50
N ALA A 226 9.43 7.82 15.51
CA ALA A 226 10.39 8.65 16.23
C ALA A 226 11.02 7.81 17.36
N CYS A 227 12.34 7.73 17.36
CA CYS A 227 13.12 7.33 18.54
C CYS A 227 13.23 8.51 19.51
#